data_AF-A0A9P6SQR5-F1
#
_entry.id   AF-A0A9P6SQR5-F1
#
_cell.length_a   1.000
_cell.length_b   1.000
_cell.length_c   1.000
_cell.angle_alpha   90.00
_cell.angle_beta   90.00
_cell.angle_gamma   90.00
#
_symmetry.space_group_name_H-M   'P 1'
#
loop_
_entity.id
_entity.type
_entity.pdbx_description
1 polymer ?
#
loop_
_entity_poly.entity_id
_entity_poly.type
_entity_poly.pdbx_seq_one_letter_code
_entity_poly.pdbx_strand_id
1 'polypeptide(L)'
;MGFPPFTQKHHTTPYPAIDPSLPALSAAGKVIVITGGGSGIGPHIANAFALAGSRKIAILGRTRSTLDKTKATLESTYPGIKVLIFVADVADASAVNAAFNGTKDAFGPIDIFVANAAYLPEPVKVKDTDVEDF
;
A
#
# COMPACT_ATOMS: atom_id res chain seq x y z
N MET A 1 15.96 13.09 19.29
CA MET A 1 17.11 12.46 19.96
C MET A 1 16.87 10.97 19.94
N GLY A 2 17.54 10.24 19.03
CA GLY A 2 17.24 8.82 18.77
C GLY A 2 18.34 7.90 19.30
N PHE A 3 17.95 6.72 19.78
CA PHE A 3 18.82 5.60 20.12
C PHE A 3 19.94 5.41 19.07
N PRO A 4 21.18 5.09 19.46
CA PRO A 4 22.24 4.82 18.50
C PRO A 4 21.81 3.66 17.58
N PRO A 5 21.95 3.79 16.24
CA PRO A 5 21.51 2.76 15.32
C PRO A 5 22.31 1.48 15.56
N PHE A 6 21.62 0.38 15.84
CA PHE A 6 22.24 -0.94 16.04
C PHE A 6 22.92 -1.47 14.76
N THR A 7 22.60 -0.90 13.59
CA THR A 7 23.13 -1.28 12.29
C THR A 7 24.01 -0.18 11.68
N GLN A 8 25.24 -0.52 11.30
CA GLN A 8 26.19 0.41 10.65
C GLN A 8 25.78 0.79 9.22
N LYS A 9 25.05 -0.10 8.53
CA LYS A 9 24.63 0.07 7.14
C LYS A 9 23.12 0.26 7.07
N HIS A 10 22.70 1.29 6.34
CA HIS A 10 21.31 1.62 6.08
C HIS A 10 21.06 1.44 4.58
N HIS A 11 19.97 0.77 4.24
CA HIS A 11 19.56 0.54 2.86
C HIS A 11 18.36 1.41 2.55
N THR A 12 18.50 2.27 1.55
CA THR A 12 17.43 3.20 1.12
C THR A 12 16.95 2.92 -0.30
N THR A 13 17.54 1.94 -0.98
CA THR A 13 17.20 1.50 -2.33
C THR A 13 17.06 -0.02 -2.39
N PRO A 14 16.24 -0.55 -3.31
CA PRO A 14 16.21 -1.99 -3.60
C PRO A 14 17.61 -2.50 -3.96
N TYR A 15 17.93 -3.73 -3.55
CA TYR A 15 19.12 -4.45 -4.01
C TYR A 15 18.77 -5.30 -5.25
N PRO A 16 19.76 -5.72 -6.06
CA PRO A 16 19.50 -6.26 -7.40
C PRO A 16 18.47 -7.40 -7.48
N ALA A 17 18.35 -8.25 -6.46
CA ALA A 17 17.42 -9.39 -6.48
C ALA A 17 15.94 -9.01 -6.26
N ILE A 18 15.65 -7.79 -5.80
CA ILE A 18 14.28 -7.30 -5.56
C ILE A 18 13.98 -6.01 -6.33
N ASP A 19 14.77 -5.70 -7.36
CA ASP A 19 14.53 -4.54 -8.20
C ASP A 19 13.21 -4.73 -8.97
N PRO A 20 12.19 -3.85 -8.79
CA PRO A 20 10.89 -4.03 -9.44
C PRO A 20 10.94 -3.96 -10.97
N SER A 21 12.04 -3.46 -11.55
CA SER A 21 12.23 -3.43 -13.01
C SER A 21 12.66 -4.77 -13.61
N LEU A 22 12.97 -5.78 -12.79
CA LEU A 22 13.35 -7.11 -13.28
C LEU A 22 12.20 -7.76 -14.06
N PRO A 23 12.48 -8.39 -15.23
CA PRO A 23 11.45 -9.06 -16.02
C PRO A 23 10.70 -10.15 -15.24
N ALA A 24 11.40 -10.89 -14.37
CA ALA A 24 10.83 -11.95 -13.54
C ALA A 24 9.84 -11.44 -12.47
N LEU A 25 9.88 -10.14 -12.15
CA LEU A 25 9.00 -9.49 -11.17
C LEU A 25 7.92 -8.63 -11.84
N SER A 26 7.74 -8.75 -13.16
CA SER A 26 6.80 -7.92 -13.90
C SER A 26 5.36 -8.11 -13.41
N ALA A 27 4.69 -6.98 -13.19
CA ALA A 27 3.27 -6.88 -12.88
C ALA A 27 2.47 -6.30 -14.08
N ALA A 28 3.02 -6.39 -15.29
CA ALA A 28 2.35 -5.93 -16.49
C ALA A 28 1.00 -6.65 -16.68
N GLY A 29 -0.06 -5.86 -16.93
CA GLY A 29 -1.43 -6.37 -17.08
C GLY A 29 -2.12 -6.76 -15.76
N LYS A 30 -1.43 -6.73 -14.62
CA LYS A 30 -1.97 -7.13 -13.32
C LYS A 30 -2.77 -6.02 -12.63
N VAL A 31 -3.89 -6.39 -12.02
CA VAL A 31 -4.70 -5.53 -11.15
C VAL A 31 -4.26 -5.71 -9.69
N ILE A 32 -3.87 -4.61 -9.06
CA ILE A 32 -3.29 -4.60 -7.70
C ILE A 32 -4.23 -3.89 -6.73
N VAL A 33 -4.46 -4.48 -5.56
CA VAL A 33 -5.18 -3.85 -4.44
C VAL A 33 -4.26 -3.73 -3.24
N ILE A 34 -4.14 -2.54 -2.64
CA ILE A 34 -3.28 -2.27 -1.49
C ILE A 34 -4.09 -1.61 -0.39
N THR A 35 -4.12 -2.22 0.79
CA THR A 35 -4.66 -1.57 1.99
C THR A 35 -3.60 -0.69 2.66
N GLY A 36 -3.98 0.44 3.24
CA GLY A 36 -3.04 1.40 3.81
C GLY A 36 -2.20 2.13 2.76
N GLY A 37 -2.73 2.34 1.54
CA GLY A 37 -1.97 2.93 0.42
C GLY A 37 -1.76 4.45 0.48
N GLY A 38 -2.23 5.12 1.53
CA GLY A 38 -2.14 6.59 1.66
C GLY A 38 -0.85 7.12 2.28
N SER A 39 -0.15 6.33 3.10
CA SER A 39 1.02 6.79 3.85
C SER A 39 2.00 5.66 4.20
N GLY A 40 3.18 6.02 4.67
CA GLY A 40 4.20 5.07 5.10
C GLY A 40 4.63 4.15 3.95
N ILE A 41 4.56 2.83 4.18
CA ILE A 41 5.03 1.80 3.24
C ILE A 41 4.10 1.68 2.02
N GLY A 42 2.79 1.91 2.18
CA GLY A 42 1.78 1.70 1.13
C GLY A 42 2.04 2.45 -0.18
N PRO A 43 2.31 3.77 -0.18
CA PRO A 43 2.68 4.53 -1.38
C PRO A 43 3.91 3.97 -2.10
N HIS A 44 4.90 3.48 -1.35
CA HIS A 44 6.11 2.87 -1.93
C HIS A 44 5.83 1.51 -2.56
N ILE A 45 4.94 0.70 -1.96
CA ILE A 45 4.46 -0.55 -2.58
C ILE A 45 3.73 -0.24 -3.89
N ALA A 46 2.83 0.76 -3.90
CA ALA A 46 2.11 1.15 -5.10
C ALA A 46 3.06 1.63 -6.21
N ASN A 47 4.07 2.41 -5.84
CA ASN A 47 5.13 2.85 -6.74
C ASN A 47 5.95 1.67 -7.31
N ALA A 48 6.31 0.69 -6.47
CA ALA A 48 7.04 -0.50 -6.91
C ALA A 48 6.24 -1.31 -7.94
N PHE A 49 4.94 -1.51 -7.74
CA PHE A 49 4.09 -2.20 -8.73
C PHE A 49 3.90 -1.39 -10.02
N ALA A 50 3.83 -0.06 -9.93
CA ALA A 50 3.79 0.81 -11.10
C ALA A 50 5.09 0.69 -11.93
N LEU A 51 6.24 0.69 -11.25
CA LEU A 51 7.56 0.46 -11.84
C LEU A 51 7.67 -0.94 -12.48
N ALA A 52 7.10 -1.95 -11.84
CA ALA A 52 7.03 -3.32 -12.36
C ALA A 52 6.06 -3.49 -13.56
N GLY A 53 5.40 -2.43 -14.00
CA GLY A 53 4.57 -2.42 -15.21
C GLY A 53 3.07 -2.50 -14.98
N SER A 54 2.59 -2.58 -13.73
CA SER A 54 1.15 -2.47 -13.49
C SER A 54 0.65 -1.08 -13.89
N ARG A 55 -0.57 -1.04 -14.44
CA ARG A 55 -1.27 0.20 -14.82
C ARG A 55 -2.62 0.34 -14.13
N LYS A 56 -2.99 -0.60 -13.25
CA LYS A 56 -4.30 -0.67 -12.59
C LYS A 56 -4.07 -0.95 -11.10
N ILE A 57 -4.10 0.10 -10.29
CA ILE A 57 -3.84 0.01 -8.85
C ILE A 57 -5.01 0.61 -8.09
N ALA A 58 -5.54 -0.13 -7.12
CA ALA A 58 -6.51 0.38 -6.15
C ALA A 58 -5.84 0.49 -4.78
N ILE A 59 -6.00 1.65 -4.14
CA ILE A 59 -5.49 1.90 -2.79
C ILE A 59 -6.64 2.19 -1.82
N LEU A 60 -6.60 1.57 -0.65
CA LEU A 60 -7.57 1.75 0.42
C LEU A 60 -6.90 2.43 1.62
N GLY A 61 -7.65 3.24 2.35
CA GLY A 61 -7.22 3.82 3.61
C GLY A 61 -8.27 4.77 4.20
N ARG A 62 -8.05 5.23 5.43
CA ARG A 62 -9.04 6.04 6.15
C ARG A 62 -8.98 7.53 5.78
N THR A 63 -7.81 8.03 5.41
CA THR A 63 -7.59 9.46 5.18
C THR A 63 -7.60 9.78 3.69
N ARG A 64 -8.66 10.44 3.23
CA ARG A 64 -8.85 10.78 1.81
C ARG A 64 -7.69 11.57 1.22
N SER A 65 -7.22 12.61 1.90
CA SER A 65 -6.17 13.50 1.40
C SER A 65 -4.83 12.79 1.16
N THR A 66 -4.49 11.78 1.96
CA THR A 66 -3.24 11.02 1.78
C THR A 66 -3.35 10.05 0.60
N LEU A 67 -4.52 9.43 0.40
CA LEU A 67 -4.81 8.63 -0.80
C LEU A 67 -4.77 9.48 -2.08
N ASP A 68 -5.39 10.65 -2.07
CA ASP A 68 -5.37 11.58 -3.21
C ASP A 68 -3.94 11.98 -3.57
N LYS A 69 -3.08 12.24 -2.56
CA LYS A 69 -1.66 12.53 -2.77
C LYS A 69 -0.93 11.37 -3.45
N THR A 70 -1.08 10.14 -2.94
CA THR A 70 -0.47 8.94 -3.56
C THR A 70 -0.93 8.78 -5.00
N LYS A 71 -2.24 8.89 -5.25
CA LYS A 71 -2.82 8.81 -6.59
C LYS A 71 -2.21 9.83 -7.53
N ALA A 72 -2.18 11.11 -7.14
CA ALA A 72 -1.62 12.18 -7.96
C ALA A 72 -0.15 11.95 -8.28
N THR A 73 0.66 11.52 -7.29
CA THR A 73 2.07 11.20 -7.50
C THR A 73 2.24 10.08 -8.52
N LEU A 74 1.50 8.98 -8.39
CA LEU A 74 1.60 7.84 -9.31
C LEU A 74 1.15 8.22 -10.73
N GLU A 75 -0.01 8.89 -10.86
CA GLU A 75 -0.56 9.30 -12.15
C GLU A 75 0.32 10.33 -12.87
N SER A 76 1.02 11.21 -12.13
CA SER A 76 2.00 12.14 -12.71
C SER A 76 3.31 11.47 -13.13
N THR A 77 3.69 10.37 -12.47
CA THR A 77 4.99 9.71 -12.67
C THR A 77 4.93 8.64 -13.75
N TYR A 78 3.80 7.94 -13.87
CA TYR A 78 3.66 6.76 -14.74
C TYR A 78 2.55 6.97 -15.77
N PRO A 79 2.89 7.32 -17.03
CA PRO A 79 1.89 7.50 -18.08
C PRO A 79 1.01 6.26 -18.26
N GLY A 80 -0.31 6.50 -18.34
CA GLY A 80 -1.32 5.46 -18.55
C GLY A 80 -1.66 4.62 -17.33
N ILE A 81 -1.08 4.89 -16.15
CA ILE A 81 -1.57 4.30 -14.91
C ILE A 81 -2.94 4.88 -14.55
N LYS A 82 -3.81 4.03 -14.00
CA LYS A 82 -5.07 4.44 -13.37
C LYS A 82 -5.03 4.02 -11.92
N VAL A 83 -5.27 4.98 -11.02
CA VAL A 83 -5.32 4.71 -9.59
C VAL A 83 -6.75 4.94 -9.07
N LEU A 84 -7.33 3.90 -8.47
CA LEU A 84 -8.57 4.01 -7.71
C LEU A 84 -8.24 4.22 -6.24
N ILE A 85 -9.06 5.04 -5.58
CA ILE A 85 -8.96 5.27 -4.14
C ILE A 85 -10.29 4.88 -3.52
N PHE A 86 -10.22 4.22 -2.37
CA PHE A 86 -11.39 3.93 -1.55
C PHE A 86 -11.11 4.37 -0.12
N VAL A 87 -11.97 5.26 0.38
CA VAL A 87 -11.94 5.64 1.79
C VAL A 87 -12.64 4.55 2.57
N ALA A 88 -11.87 3.73 3.27
CA ALA A 88 -12.37 2.56 3.98
C ALA A 88 -11.52 2.26 5.21
N ASP A 89 -12.17 1.81 6.28
CA ASP A 89 -11.53 1.09 7.36
C ASP A 89 -11.49 -0.40 7.01
N VAL A 90 -10.35 -1.06 7.20
CA VAL A 90 -10.21 -2.50 6.94
C VAL A 90 -10.93 -3.35 7.99
N ALA A 91 -11.27 -2.78 9.15
CA ALA A 91 -12.12 -3.43 10.15
C ALA A 91 -13.62 -3.44 9.76
N ASP A 92 -14.04 -2.62 8.78
CA ASP A 92 -15.39 -2.62 8.24
C ASP A 92 -15.48 -3.53 7.01
N ALA A 93 -16.01 -4.73 7.21
CA ALA A 93 -16.17 -5.72 6.16
C ALA A 93 -17.04 -5.21 4.98
N SER A 94 -18.05 -4.38 5.24
CA SER A 94 -18.92 -3.83 4.19
C SER A 94 -18.14 -2.84 3.32
N ALA A 95 -17.36 -1.95 3.96
CA ALA A 95 -16.52 -0.99 3.24
C ALA A 95 -15.43 -1.69 2.41
N VAL A 96 -14.80 -2.75 2.95
CA VAL A 96 -13.83 -3.56 2.22
C VAL A 96 -14.49 -4.25 1.01
N ASN A 97 -15.65 -4.87 1.20
CA ASN A 97 -16.39 -5.51 0.10
C ASN A 97 -16.74 -4.51 -1.00
N ALA A 98 -17.19 -3.31 -0.64
CA ALA A 98 -17.49 -2.25 -1.60
C ALA A 98 -16.24 -1.83 -2.40
N ALA A 99 -15.08 -1.72 -1.75
CA ALA A 99 -13.84 -1.38 -2.42
C ALA A 99 -13.34 -2.47 -3.38
N PHE A 100 -13.47 -3.74 -3.01
CA PHE A 100 -13.10 -4.87 -3.86
C PHE A 100 -14.04 -5.00 -5.07
N ASN A 101 -15.34 -4.85 -4.87
CA ASN A 101 -16.32 -4.84 -5.96
C ASN A 101 -16.09 -3.66 -6.90
N GLY A 102 -15.91 -2.44 -6.36
CA GLY A 102 -15.62 -1.26 -7.18
C GLY A 102 -14.31 -1.39 -7.96
N THR A 103 -13.29 -2.06 -7.40
CA THR A 103 -12.06 -2.38 -8.14
C THR A 103 -12.35 -3.37 -9.27
N LYS A 104 -13.10 -4.44 -8.98
CA LYS A 104 -13.46 -5.46 -9.97
C LYS A 104 -14.24 -4.86 -11.14
N ASP A 105 -15.21 -4.01 -10.85
CA ASP A 105 -16.07 -3.36 -11.85
C ASP A 105 -15.26 -2.42 -12.76
N ALA A 106 -14.29 -1.69 -12.19
CA ALA A 106 -13.49 -0.72 -12.94
C ALA A 106 -12.31 -1.35 -13.69
N PHE A 107 -11.66 -2.36 -13.12
CA PHE A 107 -10.38 -2.89 -13.61
C PHE A 107 -10.40 -4.34 -14.06
N GLY A 108 -11.41 -5.12 -13.67
CA GLY A 108 -11.48 -6.56 -13.85
C GLY A 108 -11.00 -7.35 -12.61
N PRO A 109 -10.80 -8.67 -12.73
CA PRO A 109 -10.39 -9.50 -11.60
C PRO A 109 -9.09 -9.00 -10.95
N ILE A 110 -9.02 -9.09 -9.63
CA ILE A 110 -7.85 -8.70 -8.84
C ILE A 110 -6.82 -9.83 -8.95
N ASP A 111 -5.60 -9.51 -9.37
CA ASP A 111 -4.50 -10.48 -9.45
C ASP A 111 -3.67 -10.54 -8.16
N ILE A 112 -3.45 -9.37 -7.54
CA ILE A 112 -2.55 -9.23 -6.38
C ILE A 112 -3.23 -8.38 -5.32
N PHE A 113 -3.29 -8.90 -4.11
CA PHE A 113 -3.75 -8.19 -2.93
C PHE A 113 -2.60 -8.03 -1.92
N VAL A 114 -2.42 -6.81 -1.42
CA VAL A 114 -1.44 -6.47 -0.40
C VAL A 114 -2.15 -5.99 0.86
N ALA A 115 -2.14 -6.85 1.88
CA ALA A 115 -2.60 -6.53 3.22
C ALA A 115 -1.53 -5.72 3.98
N ASN A 116 -1.48 -4.40 3.74
CA ASN A 116 -0.48 -3.50 4.34
C ASN A 116 -1.06 -2.59 5.43
N ALA A 117 -2.38 -2.37 5.49
CA ALA A 117 -2.96 -1.58 6.57
C ALA A 117 -2.64 -2.21 7.94
N ALA A 118 -2.16 -1.38 8.85
CA ALA A 118 -1.84 -1.77 10.22
C ALA A 118 -2.25 -0.65 11.19
N TYR A 119 -2.52 -1.05 12.43
CA TYR A 119 -2.69 -0.17 13.57
C TYR A 119 -1.59 -0.48 14.57
N LEU A 120 -0.96 0.56 15.11
CA LEU A 120 -0.01 0.45 16.20
C LEU A 120 -0.47 1.39 17.30
N PRO A 121 -0.92 0.88 18.45
CA PRO A 121 -1.27 1.73 19.60
C PRO A 121 -0.02 2.40 20.18
N GLU A 122 -0.23 3.42 21.02
CA GLU A 122 0.83 4.04 21.80
C GLU A 122 1.55 2.98 22.66
N PRO A 123 2.90 2.92 22.65
CA PRO A 123 3.62 1.94 23.45
C PRO A 123 3.40 2.15 24.94
N VAL A 124 2.70 1.22 25.60
CA VAL A 124 2.52 1.16 27.04
C VAL A 124 3.31 -0.01 27.65
N LYS A 125 3.54 0.01 28.96
CA LYS A 125 4.14 -1.15 29.63
C LYS A 125 3.15 -2.31 29.58
N VAL A 126 3.66 -3.54 29.51
CA VAL A 126 2.83 -4.76 29.49
C VAL A 126 1.79 -4.78 30.62
N LYS A 127 2.16 -4.34 31.83
CA LYS A 127 1.25 -4.29 32.99
C LYS A 127 0.16 -3.22 32.90
N ASP A 128 0.32 -2.25 32.02
CA ASP A 128 -0.56 -1.08 31.84
C ASP A 128 -1.33 -1.19 30.50
N THR A 129 -1.27 -2.35 29.81
CA THR A 129 -1.97 -2.61 28.55
C THR A 129 -3.36 -3.18 28.83
N ASP A 130 -4.37 -2.73 28.10
CA ASP A 130 -5.71 -3.33 28.17
C ASP A 130 -5.69 -4.69 27.44
N VAL A 131 -6.42 -5.67 27.99
CA VAL A 131 -6.57 -6.98 27.34
C VAL A 131 -7.39 -6.85 26.07
N GLU A 132 -8.32 -5.90 26.02
CA GLU A 132 -9.19 -5.65 24.87
C GLU A 132 -8.44 -5.05 23.65
N ASP A 133 -7.16 -4.67 23.82
CA ASP A 133 -6.31 -4.18 22.72
C ASP A 133 -5.68 -5.31 21.87
N PHE A 134 -5.93 -6.59 22.20
CA PHE A 134 -5.40 -7.79 21.53
C PHE A 134 -6.50 -8.74 21.03
#